data_AF-A0A1V1W530-F1
#
_entry.id   AF-A0A1V1W530-F1
#
_cell.length_a   1.000
_cell.length_b   1.000
_cell.length_c   1.000
_cell.angle_alpha   90.00
_cell.angle_beta   90.00
_cell.angle_gamma   90.00
#
_symmetry.space_group_name_H-M   'P 1'
#
loop_
_entity.id
_entity.type
_entity.pdbx_description
1 polymer ?
#
loop_
_entity_poly.entity_id
_entity_poly.type
_entity_poly.pdbx_seq_one_letter_code
_entity_poly.pdbx_strand_id
1 'polypeptide(L)'
;MKKISGTILLTVLAVLGLSFGTIAPASAVSQSSAASQFSAAGIGWTSSGGCSDPNNSTCTSFEGIRQATIDGAITLKNASGCGLTITGGTETGHAGGTYSHSTGYKLDFSRTTCLTNWVHNTYTYSGTRSDGTPLYTAASGNVYADEGNHWDVLYYTCGC
;
A
#
# COMPACT_ATOMS: atom_id res chain seq x y z
N MET A 1 -80.42 5.83 8.10
CA MET A 1 -79.82 6.39 9.33
C MET A 1 -78.48 5.69 9.55
N LYS A 2 -77.35 6.37 9.30
CA LYS A 2 -76.25 6.67 10.26
C LYS A 2 -75.68 5.39 10.95
N LYS A 3 -74.39 5.02 10.87
CA LYS A 3 -73.16 5.85 10.87
C LYS A 3 -71.96 5.12 10.25
N ILE A 4 -71.04 5.93 9.75
CA ILE A 4 -69.68 5.65 9.25
C ILE A 4 -68.71 5.55 10.45
N SER A 5 -67.78 4.59 10.40
CA SER A 5 -66.46 4.59 11.05
C SER A 5 -65.65 3.49 10.35
N GLY A 6 -64.55 3.71 9.63
CA GLY A 6 -63.54 4.76 9.72
C GLY A 6 -62.34 4.21 10.50
N THR A 7 -61.50 3.39 9.88
CA THR A 7 -60.16 3.06 10.42
C THR A 7 -59.18 2.92 9.26
N ILE A 8 -58.39 3.99 9.11
CA ILE A 8 -57.17 4.07 8.31
C ILE A 8 -56.14 3.16 8.98
N LEU A 9 -55.64 2.14 8.27
CA LEU A 9 -54.47 1.40 8.72
C LEU A 9 -53.25 1.90 7.94
N LEU A 10 -52.36 2.51 8.71
CA LEU A 10 -51.10 3.13 8.32
C LEU A 10 -50.16 2.08 7.71
N THR A 11 -49.71 2.32 6.48
CA THR A 11 -48.57 1.62 5.87
C THR A 11 -47.30 1.91 6.67
N VAL A 12 -46.78 0.93 7.39
CA VAL A 12 -45.42 1.00 7.97
C VAL A 12 -44.45 0.52 6.90
N LEU A 13 -43.80 1.47 6.24
CA LEU A 13 -42.65 1.21 5.37
C LEU A 13 -41.46 0.86 6.28
N ALA A 14 -41.12 -0.42 6.38
CA ALA A 14 -39.89 -0.85 7.03
C ALA A 14 -38.71 -0.39 6.17
N VAL A 15 -38.08 0.73 6.54
CA VAL A 15 -36.83 1.17 5.93
C VAL A 15 -35.75 0.21 6.41
N LEU A 16 -35.35 -0.73 5.53
CA LEU A 16 -34.11 -1.47 5.71
C LEU A 16 -32.96 -0.46 5.75
N GLY A 17 -32.38 -0.26 6.92
CA GLY A 17 -31.11 0.45 7.07
C GLY A 17 -30.00 -0.39 6.43
N LEU A 18 -29.76 -0.18 5.14
CA LEU A 18 -28.54 -0.62 4.48
C LEU A 18 -27.43 0.34 4.89
N SER A 19 -26.71 -0.03 5.94
CA SER A 19 -25.39 0.51 6.21
C SER A 19 -24.50 0.15 5.03
N PHE A 20 -24.28 1.08 4.10
CA PHE A 20 -23.18 0.98 3.15
C PHE A 20 -21.89 1.15 3.95
N GLY A 21 -21.41 0.05 4.55
CA GLY A 21 -20.01 -0.02 4.94
C GLY A 21 -19.19 0.27 3.69
N THR A 22 -18.22 1.16 3.79
CA THR A 22 -17.21 1.30 2.76
C THR A 22 -16.57 -0.06 2.60
N ILE A 23 -16.86 -0.76 1.49
CA ILE A 23 -16.13 -1.96 1.11
C ILE A 23 -14.72 -1.45 0.81
N ALA A 24 -13.85 -1.49 1.82
CA ALA A 24 -12.42 -1.52 1.54
C ALA A 24 -12.25 -2.69 0.56
N PRO A 25 -11.63 -2.48 -0.62
CA PRO A 25 -11.42 -3.58 -1.55
C PRO A 25 -10.82 -4.76 -0.78
N ALA A 26 -11.27 -5.98 -1.09
CA ALA A 26 -11.00 -7.25 -0.38
C ALA A 26 -9.50 -7.68 -0.35
N SER A 27 -8.59 -6.72 -0.49
CA SER A 27 -7.13 -6.82 -0.51
C SER A 27 -6.44 -5.86 0.47
N ALA A 28 -7.19 -5.17 1.34
CA ALA A 28 -6.65 -4.22 2.32
C ALA A 28 -6.18 -4.96 3.59
N VAL A 29 -4.86 -5.02 3.79
CA VAL A 29 -4.23 -5.58 5.00
C VAL A 29 -4.16 -4.50 6.08
N SER A 30 -4.38 -4.87 7.34
CA SER A 30 -4.26 -3.94 8.47
C SER A 30 -2.79 -3.63 8.80
N GLN A 31 -2.55 -2.49 9.44
CA GLN A 31 -1.23 -2.09 9.95
C GLN A 31 -0.51 -3.23 10.69
N SER A 32 -1.18 -3.84 11.67
CA SER A 32 -0.57 -4.84 12.55
C SER A 32 -0.28 -6.16 11.84
N SER A 33 -1.13 -6.54 10.88
CA SER A 33 -0.92 -7.73 10.07
C SER A 33 0.27 -7.55 9.12
N ALA A 34 0.34 -6.42 8.41
CA ALA A 34 1.45 -6.11 7.52
C ALA A 34 2.78 -6.03 8.28
N ALA A 35 2.81 -5.31 9.41
CA ALA A 35 3.99 -5.19 10.26
C ALA A 35 4.47 -6.56 10.77
N SER A 36 3.56 -7.46 11.13
CA SER A 36 3.89 -8.82 11.56
C SER A 36 4.51 -9.65 10.44
N GLN A 37 3.98 -9.53 9.21
CA GLN A 37 4.53 -10.20 8.04
C GLN A 37 5.92 -9.69 7.67
N PHE A 38 6.12 -8.37 7.65
CA PHE A 38 7.44 -7.76 7.41
C PHE A 38 8.46 -8.17 8.47
N SER A 39 8.08 -8.12 9.75
CA SER A 39 8.96 -8.53 10.84
C SER A 39 9.35 -10.00 10.75
N ALA A 40 8.40 -10.89 10.43
CA ALA A 40 8.66 -12.32 10.23
C ALA A 40 9.63 -12.59 9.06
N ALA A 41 9.60 -11.74 8.03
CA ALA A 41 10.52 -11.80 6.89
C ALA A 41 11.87 -11.08 7.14
N GLY A 42 12.08 -10.48 8.31
CA GLY A 42 13.30 -9.71 8.61
C GLY A 42 13.40 -8.40 7.81
N ILE A 43 12.27 -7.78 7.52
CA ILE A 43 12.15 -6.44 6.94
C ILE A 43 11.80 -5.47 8.07
N GLY A 44 12.65 -4.47 8.27
CA GLY A 44 12.43 -3.40 9.26
C GLY A 44 11.67 -2.22 8.65
N TRP A 45 11.26 -1.28 9.49
CA TRP A 45 10.73 0.02 9.05
C TRP A 45 11.03 1.12 10.06
N THR A 46 10.98 2.36 9.60
CA THR A 46 11.20 3.56 10.44
C THR A 46 10.20 4.63 10.08
N SER A 47 9.58 5.24 11.08
CA SER A 47 8.72 6.42 10.94
C SER A 47 9.38 7.61 11.63
N SER A 48 9.53 8.72 10.91
CA SER A 48 10.10 9.96 11.47
C SER A 48 9.21 10.58 12.56
N GLY A 49 7.89 10.42 12.43
CA GLY A 49 6.89 10.82 13.43
C GLY A 49 6.63 9.79 14.53
N GLY A 50 7.26 8.60 14.47
CA GLY A 50 7.04 7.53 15.45
C GLY A 50 5.61 6.98 15.46
N CYS A 51 4.93 6.98 14.32
CA CYS A 51 3.51 6.68 14.19
C CYS A 51 3.18 5.88 12.93
N SER A 52 1.93 5.42 12.82
CA SER A 52 1.40 4.65 11.67
C SER A 52 0.06 5.18 11.14
N ASP A 53 -0.28 6.44 11.45
CA ASP A 53 -1.49 7.08 10.95
C ASP A 53 -1.35 7.39 9.45
N PRO A 54 -2.19 6.81 8.57
CA PRO A 54 -2.11 7.07 7.13
C PRO A 54 -2.42 8.51 6.75
N ASN A 55 -3.03 9.31 7.63
CA ASN A 55 -3.33 10.73 7.35
C ASN A 55 -2.22 11.69 7.78
N ASN A 56 -1.09 11.19 8.26
CA ASN A 56 0.05 12.00 8.69
C ASN A 56 1.31 11.62 7.91
N SER A 57 1.85 12.57 7.15
CA SER A 57 2.99 12.36 6.23
C SER A 57 4.33 12.11 6.92
N THR A 58 4.39 12.14 8.25
CA THR A 58 5.58 11.76 9.04
C THR A 58 5.49 10.32 9.56
N CYS A 59 4.32 9.70 9.46
CA CYS A 59 4.13 8.31 9.82
C CYS A 59 4.65 7.38 8.71
N THR A 60 4.90 6.12 9.08
CA THR A 60 4.99 5.04 8.10
C THR A 60 3.81 4.14 8.36
N SER A 61 2.81 4.22 7.48
CA SER A 61 1.60 3.42 7.60
C SER A 61 1.64 2.25 6.62
N PHE A 62 1.01 1.16 7.01
CA PHE A 62 0.71 0.00 6.18
C PHE A 62 -0.81 -0.25 6.18
N GLU A 63 -1.59 0.64 6.78
CA GLU A 63 -3.03 0.49 6.81
C GLU A 63 -3.58 0.51 5.38
N GLY A 64 -4.30 -0.55 5.01
CA GLY A 64 -4.84 -0.71 3.66
C GLY A 64 -3.82 -1.11 2.59
N ILE A 65 -2.59 -1.48 2.98
CA ILE A 65 -1.61 -2.00 2.02
C ILE A 65 -2.12 -3.27 1.35
N ARG A 66 -1.73 -3.49 0.09
CA ARG A 66 -2.11 -4.71 -0.65
C ARG A 66 -1.25 -5.90 -0.21
N GLN A 67 -1.86 -7.07 -0.08
CA GLN A 67 -1.10 -8.30 0.18
C GLN A 67 0.00 -8.55 -0.88
N ALA A 68 -0.29 -8.30 -2.16
CA ALA A 68 0.70 -8.43 -3.24
C ALA A 68 1.92 -7.51 -3.07
N THR A 69 1.74 -6.34 -2.46
CA THR A 69 2.84 -5.40 -2.14
C THR A 69 3.71 -5.95 -1.01
N ILE A 70 3.08 -6.53 0.03
CA ILE A 70 3.79 -7.21 1.11
C ILE A 70 4.61 -8.38 0.55
N ASP A 71 3.97 -9.26 -0.22
CA ASP A 71 4.61 -10.43 -0.83
C ASP A 71 5.76 -10.01 -1.75
N GLY A 72 5.57 -8.96 -2.54
CA GLY A 72 6.61 -8.39 -3.40
C GLY A 72 7.83 -7.89 -2.63
N ALA A 73 7.64 -7.24 -1.48
CA ALA A 73 8.75 -6.81 -0.62
C ALA A 73 9.48 -8.01 0.00
N ILE A 74 8.74 -9.06 0.39
CA ILE A 74 9.33 -10.32 0.91
C ILE A 74 10.12 -11.04 -0.20
N THR A 75 9.59 -11.09 -1.42
CA THR A 75 10.32 -11.63 -2.58
C THR A 75 11.61 -10.86 -2.84
N LEU A 76 11.56 -9.52 -2.81
CA LEU A 76 12.76 -8.68 -2.94
C LEU A 76 13.78 -8.98 -1.83
N LYS A 77 13.33 -9.09 -0.59
CA LYS A 77 14.19 -9.42 0.57
C LYS A 77 14.91 -10.75 0.36
N ASN A 78 14.18 -11.77 -0.06
CA ASN A 78 14.72 -13.12 -0.26
C ASN A 78 15.65 -13.19 -1.47
N ALA A 79 15.30 -12.56 -2.59
CA ALA A 79 16.09 -12.57 -3.81
C ALA A 79 17.38 -11.75 -3.69
N SER A 80 17.32 -10.60 -3.00
CA SER A 80 18.49 -9.75 -2.81
C SER A 80 19.40 -10.18 -1.67
N GLY A 81 18.85 -10.83 -0.65
CA GLY A 81 19.56 -11.09 0.62
C GLY A 81 19.92 -9.82 1.40
N CYS A 82 19.51 -8.64 0.93
CA CYS A 82 19.86 -7.36 1.54
C CYS A 82 19.04 -7.08 2.80
N GLY A 83 19.60 -6.27 3.72
CA GLY A 83 18.78 -5.59 4.73
C GLY A 83 17.81 -4.62 4.05
N LEU A 84 16.52 -4.73 4.36
CA LEU A 84 15.50 -3.80 3.87
C LEU A 84 14.91 -3.04 5.06
N THR A 85 14.81 -1.71 4.91
CA THR A 85 14.14 -0.83 5.86
C THR A 85 13.13 0.00 5.10
N ILE A 86 11.84 -0.20 5.39
CA ILE A 86 10.75 0.58 4.82
C ILE A 86 10.72 1.97 5.49
N THR A 87 10.65 3.02 4.68
CA THR A 87 10.61 4.42 5.14
C THR A 87 9.28 5.11 4.86
N GLY A 88 8.45 4.51 4.01
CA GLY A 88 7.14 5.02 3.62
C GLY A 88 6.26 3.90 3.09
N GLY A 89 4.96 4.01 3.33
CA GLY A 89 3.96 3.03 2.95
C GLY A 89 2.69 3.71 2.45
N THR A 90 1.59 3.60 3.18
CA THR A 90 0.27 4.07 2.75
C THR A 90 -0.10 5.47 3.27
N GLU A 91 0.81 6.14 3.96
CA GLU A 91 0.59 7.49 4.45
C GLU A 91 0.36 8.54 3.35
N THR A 92 -0.21 9.67 3.73
CA THR A 92 -0.39 10.84 2.87
C THR A 92 0.95 11.56 2.61
N GLY A 93 0.95 12.49 1.66
CA GLY A 93 2.15 13.27 1.26
C GLY A 93 2.78 12.78 -0.04
N HIS A 94 2.31 11.67 -0.59
CA HIS A 94 2.72 11.10 -1.88
C HIS A 94 1.80 11.50 -3.03
N ALA A 95 2.29 11.40 -4.26
CA ALA A 95 1.45 11.57 -5.45
C ALA A 95 0.31 10.54 -5.48
N GLY A 96 -0.91 11.01 -5.72
CA GLY A 96 -2.09 10.15 -5.86
C GLY A 96 -2.17 9.45 -7.22
N GLY A 97 -3.10 8.51 -7.35
CA GLY A 97 -3.36 7.76 -8.58
C GLY A 97 -3.83 6.34 -8.30
N THR A 98 -4.13 5.58 -9.37
CA THR A 98 -4.53 4.17 -9.25
C THR A 98 -3.43 3.29 -8.66
N TYR A 99 -2.17 3.61 -8.97
CA TYR A 99 -0.97 2.89 -8.54
C TYR A 99 -0.12 3.82 -7.66
N SER A 100 -0.53 3.97 -6.40
CA SER A 100 0.03 4.95 -5.45
C SER A 100 0.31 4.34 -4.08
N HIS A 101 0.94 5.14 -3.21
CA HIS A 101 1.10 4.85 -1.78
C HIS A 101 -0.26 4.68 -1.10
N SER A 102 -1.14 5.67 -1.24
CA SER A 102 -2.48 5.68 -0.63
C SER A 102 -3.40 4.54 -1.11
N THR A 103 -3.09 3.89 -2.23
CA THR A 103 -3.81 2.72 -2.75
C THR A 103 -3.10 1.40 -2.44
N GLY A 104 -2.02 1.45 -1.64
CA GLY A 104 -1.30 0.27 -1.15
C GLY A 104 -0.41 -0.41 -2.19
N TYR A 105 -0.10 0.24 -3.31
CA TYR A 105 0.71 -0.32 -4.40
C TYR A 105 2.21 -0.09 -4.23
N LYS A 106 2.60 0.85 -3.36
CA LYS A 106 3.98 1.32 -3.27
C LYS A 106 4.52 1.20 -1.86
N LEU A 107 5.83 1.01 -1.78
CA LEU A 107 6.62 1.08 -0.56
C LEU A 107 7.90 1.85 -0.86
N ASP A 108 8.29 2.71 0.08
CA ASP A 108 9.59 3.35 0.06
C ASP A 108 10.58 2.54 0.89
N PHE A 109 11.78 2.33 0.36
CA PHE A 109 12.87 1.70 1.11
C PHE A 109 14.07 2.63 1.24
N SER A 110 14.74 2.56 2.39
CA SER A 110 16.04 3.18 2.58
C SER A 110 17.01 2.77 1.47
N ARG A 111 17.68 3.75 0.86
CA ARG A 111 18.65 3.51 -0.20
C ARG A 111 19.98 3.02 0.37
N THR A 112 20.08 1.70 0.56
CA THR A 112 21.33 1.07 1.01
C THR A 112 22.21 0.70 -0.17
N THR A 113 23.54 0.68 0.03
CA THR A 113 24.49 0.22 -1.00
C THR A 113 24.19 -1.21 -1.46
N CYS A 114 23.77 -2.10 -0.56
CA CYS A 114 23.40 -3.48 -0.91
C CYS A 114 22.24 -3.50 -1.90
N LEU A 115 21.11 -2.87 -1.53
CA LEU A 115 19.90 -2.88 -2.34
C LEU A 115 20.15 -2.19 -3.68
N THR A 116 20.82 -1.03 -3.67
CA THR A 116 21.12 -0.28 -4.89
C THR A 116 21.97 -1.08 -5.86
N ASN A 117 23.07 -1.69 -5.39
CA ASN A 117 23.91 -2.51 -6.26
C ASN A 117 23.15 -3.72 -6.79
N TRP A 118 22.34 -4.38 -5.95
CA TRP A 118 21.57 -5.54 -6.39
C TRP A 118 20.53 -5.19 -7.45
N VAL A 119 19.75 -4.11 -7.25
CA VAL A 119 18.75 -3.63 -8.22
C VAL A 119 19.42 -3.26 -9.54
N HIS A 120 20.49 -2.46 -9.51
CA HIS A 120 21.18 -2.02 -10.73
C HIS A 120 21.78 -3.18 -11.53
N ASN A 121 22.22 -4.25 -10.85
CA ASN A 121 22.83 -5.40 -11.51
C ASN A 121 21.82 -6.46 -11.95
N THR A 122 20.64 -6.52 -11.32
CA THR A 122 19.68 -7.61 -11.53
C THR A 122 18.49 -7.18 -12.40
N TYR A 123 18.05 -5.94 -12.28
CA TYR A 123 16.86 -5.44 -12.97
C TYR A 123 17.22 -4.61 -14.20
N THR A 124 16.30 -4.61 -15.16
CA THR A 124 16.52 -3.92 -16.43
C THR A 124 16.24 -2.43 -16.25
N TYR A 125 17.22 -1.59 -16.60
CA TYR A 125 16.99 -0.15 -16.69
C TYR A 125 15.91 0.14 -17.75
N SER A 126 14.81 0.78 -17.33
CA SER A 126 13.62 1.01 -18.14
C SER A 126 13.38 2.49 -18.47
N GLY A 127 14.43 3.31 -18.37
CA GLY A 127 14.39 4.75 -18.67
C GLY A 127 14.21 5.62 -17.42
N THR A 128 13.72 6.84 -17.61
CA THR A 128 13.50 7.82 -16.54
C THR A 128 12.03 8.22 -16.46
N ARG A 129 11.52 8.43 -15.24
CA ARG A 129 10.23 9.10 -14.99
C ARG A 129 10.29 10.56 -15.45
N SER A 130 9.14 11.22 -15.55
CA SER A 130 9.02 12.61 -16.01
C SER A 130 9.82 13.64 -15.21
N ASP A 131 10.18 13.33 -13.97
CA ASP A 131 11.03 14.16 -13.10
C ASP A 131 12.52 13.80 -13.18
N GLY A 132 12.91 12.91 -14.10
CA GLY A 132 14.29 12.47 -14.29
C GLY A 132 14.72 11.27 -13.44
N THR A 133 13.83 10.74 -12.59
CA THR A 133 14.15 9.60 -11.72
C THR A 133 14.42 8.33 -12.55
N PRO A 134 15.61 7.70 -12.43
CA PRO A 134 15.92 6.42 -13.06
C PRO A 134 14.97 5.31 -12.61
N LEU A 135 14.49 4.50 -13.56
CA LEU A 135 13.60 3.37 -13.31
C LEU A 135 14.30 2.06 -13.67
N TYR A 136 14.11 1.05 -12.83
CA TYR A 136 14.55 -0.32 -13.02
C TYR A 136 13.35 -1.25 -12.90
N THR A 137 13.13 -2.10 -13.91
CA THR A 137 11.98 -3.00 -13.95
C THR A 137 12.44 -4.43 -13.74
N ALA A 138 11.84 -5.10 -12.76
CA ALA A 138 12.02 -6.52 -12.51
C ALA A 138 11.29 -7.35 -13.58
N ALA A 139 11.70 -8.61 -13.76
CA ALA A 139 11.01 -9.53 -14.68
C ALA A 139 9.52 -9.74 -14.33
N SER A 140 9.15 -9.55 -13.06
CA SER A 140 7.76 -9.60 -12.58
C SER A 140 6.90 -8.39 -13.00
N GLY A 141 7.51 -7.39 -13.63
CA GLY A 141 6.88 -6.11 -13.98
C GLY A 141 6.91 -5.06 -12.87
N ASN A 142 7.36 -5.39 -11.65
CA ASN A 142 7.52 -4.41 -10.56
C ASN A 142 8.59 -3.38 -10.91
N VAL A 143 8.35 -2.12 -10.55
CA VAL A 143 9.18 -0.97 -10.97
C VAL A 143 9.84 -0.33 -9.75
N TYR A 144 11.13 -0.08 -9.86
CA TYR A 144 11.99 0.45 -8.81
C TYR A 144 12.54 1.80 -9.27
N ALA A 145 12.09 2.88 -8.64
CA ALA A 145 12.55 4.23 -8.94
C ALA A 145 13.67 4.62 -7.96
N ASP A 146 14.85 4.94 -8.50
CA ASP A 146 15.98 5.41 -7.69
C ASP A 146 15.89 6.94 -7.51
N GLU A 147 15.24 7.41 -6.44
CA GLU A 147 15.10 8.84 -6.14
C GLU A 147 16.38 9.45 -5.53
N GLY A 148 17.47 8.68 -5.43
CA GLY A 148 18.79 9.11 -4.97
C GLY A 148 18.95 9.16 -3.45
N ASN A 149 17.87 9.33 -2.69
CA ASN A 149 17.85 9.27 -1.22
C ASN A 149 17.09 8.03 -0.68
N HIS A 150 16.10 7.53 -1.40
CA HIS A 150 15.35 6.31 -1.12
C HIS A 150 14.97 5.61 -2.43
N TRP A 151 14.46 4.40 -2.31
CA TRP A 151 13.83 3.67 -3.41
C TRP A 151 12.33 3.83 -3.30
N ASP A 152 11.67 4.30 -4.34
CA ASP A 152 10.23 4.28 -4.49
C ASP A 152 9.86 3.07 -5.36
N VAL A 153 9.22 2.05 -4.76
CA VAL A 153 8.96 0.77 -5.43
C VAL A 153 7.48 0.56 -5.64
N LEU A 154 7.10 0.35 -6.90
CA LEU A 154 5.74 0.02 -7.34
C LEU A 154 5.58 -1.49 -7.58
N TYR A 155 4.63 -2.08 -6.87
CA TYR A 155 4.31 -3.51 -6.93
C TYR A 155 3.00 -3.75 -7.71
N TYR A 156 3.13 -4.21 -8.95
CA TYR A 156 1.99 -4.74 -9.71
C TYR A 156 1.65 -6.18 -9.28
N THR A 157 2.67 -6.97 -8.92
CA THR A 157 2.58 -8.40 -8.60
C THR A 157 3.38 -8.76 -7.34
N CYS A 158 3.18 -9.98 -6.82
CA CYS A 158 3.95 -10.57 -5.71
C CYS A 158 5.47 -10.74 -6.00
N GLY A 159 5.92 -10.53 -7.24
CA GLY A 159 7.29 -10.88 -7.64
C GLY A 159 7.56 -12.38 -7.79
N CYS A 160 6.56 -13.20 -7.47
CA CYS A 160 6.39 -14.57 -7.90
C CYS A 160 5.77 -14.59 -9.32
#